data_AF-A0A7G5ZLN7-F1
#
_entry.id   AF-A0A7G5ZLN7-F1
#
_cell.length_a   1.000
_cell.length_b   1.000
_cell.length_c   1.000
_cell.angle_alpha   90.00
_cell.angle_beta   90.00
_cell.angle_gamma   90.00
#
_symmetry.space_group_name_H-M   'P 1'
#
loop_
_entity.id
_entity.type
_entity.pdbx_description
1 polymer ?
#
loop_
_entity_poly.entity_id
_entity_poly.type
_entity_poly.pdbx_seq_one_letter_code
_entity_poly.pdbx_strand_id
1 'polypeptide(L)'
;MPFRGQVGTPAPYALDTASLVVRRGGALLREGTDYVVDAVYGTLCLLEGEASPLRVTLDYRYTLLRLDSVVVDAVTGERHLRRGVSHLTNPHPPLAAAGEVVEAHVLVDDRAEEPAIYPRRGDATTDDAVFRGRLPEAARRLASGEHLRVLFLGDSITEGGDASTDEDAFRAVAARLLRTRHPGIEVHVAATGDRARCSGSAPTTRPAIGGGWKRRPRT
;
A
#
# COMPACT_ATOMS: atom_id res chain seq x y z
N MET A 1 12.43 -0.59 23.78
CA MET A 1 12.66 0.57 22.89
C MET A 1 11.30 1.19 22.57
N PRO A 2 11.10 2.52 22.70
CA PRO A 2 9.86 3.13 22.28
C PRO A 2 9.73 3.01 20.75
N PHE A 3 8.58 2.51 20.30
CA PHE A 3 8.21 2.41 18.89
C PHE A 3 8.22 3.82 18.27
N ARG A 4 9.22 4.15 17.44
CA ARG A 4 9.18 5.35 16.61
C ARG A 4 8.19 5.07 15.48
N GLY A 5 7.15 5.91 15.39
CA GLY A 5 6.02 5.71 14.47
C GLY A 5 6.48 5.32 13.07
N GLN A 6 5.99 4.16 12.61
CA GLN A 6 6.15 3.73 11.23
C GLN A 6 5.20 4.55 10.36
N VAL A 7 5.69 5.04 9.23
CA VAL A 7 4.85 5.72 8.23
C VAL A 7 4.06 4.64 7.49
N GLY A 8 2.74 4.84 7.37
CA GLY A 8 1.85 3.93 6.65
C GLY A 8 0.54 3.69 7.40
N THR A 9 -0.42 3.08 6.72
CA THR A 9 -1.68 2.66 7.33
C THR A 9 -1.43 1.46 8.23
N PRO A 10 -1.90 1.46 9.50
CA PRO A 10 -1.85 0.28 10.36
C PRO A 10 -2.45 -0.95 9.67
N ALA A 11 -1.97 -2.12 10.06
CA ALA A 11 -2.57 -3.37 9.64
C ALA A 11 -4.07 -3.39 10.02
N PRO A 12 -4.94 -4.01 9.20
CA PRO A 12 -6.35 -4.14 9.51
C PRO A 12 -6.56 -4.70 10.92
N TYR A 13 -7.43 -4.04 11.67
CA TYR A 13 -7.83 -4.27 13.06
C TYR A 13 -6.67 -4.21 14.08
N ALA A 14 -5.54 -3.57 13.74
CA ALA A 14 -4.42 -3.44 14.66
C ALA A 14 -4.74 -2.58 15.89
N LEU A 15 -5.70 -1.66 15.77
CA LEU A 15 -6.21 -0.88 16.88
C LEU A 15 -7.26 -1.70 17.65
N ASP A 16 -7.06 -1.86 18.95
CA ASP A 16 -8.13 -2.30 19.84
C ASP A 16 -9.04 -1.10 20.16
N THR A 17 -10.12 -0.96 19.39
CA THR A 17 -11.05 0.17 19.50
C THR A 17 -11.70 0.27 20.87
N ALA A 18 -11.91 -0.85 21.58
CA ALA A 18 -12.49 -0.84 22.92
C ALA A 18 -11.55 -0.21 23.97
N SER A 19 -10.25 -0.12 23.67
CA SER A 19 -9.26 0.54 24.53
C SER A 19 -9.02 2.01 24.19
N LEU A 20 -9.61 2.53 23.12
CA LEU A 20 -9.34 3.87 22.62
C LEU A 20 -9.94 4.93 23.54
N VAL A 21 -9.09 5.84 24.02
CA VAL A 21 -9.48 7.01 24.78
C VAL A 21 -8.91 8.26 24.13
N VAL A 22 -9.79 9.19 23.75
CA VAL A 22 -9.43 10.42 23.04
C VAL A 22 -9.68 11.62 23.95
N ARG A 23 -8.67 12.47 24.15
CA ARG A 23 -8.78 13.68 24.98
C ARG A 23 -8.35 14.94 24.27
N ARG A 24 -9.01 16.05 24.58
CA ARG A 24 -8.66 17.42 24.15
C ARG A 24 -8.56 18.32 25.38
N GLY A 25 -7.37 18.85 25.65
CA GLY A 25 -7.17 19.73 26.81
C GLY A 25 -7.60 19.11 28.14
N GLY A 26 -7.48 17.79 28.27
CA GLY A 26 -7.94 17.01 29.44
C GLY A 26 -9.40 16.55 29.38
N ALA A 27 -10.25 17.13 28.53
CA ALA A 27 -11.64 16.69 28.35
C ALA A 27 -11.71 15.41 27.51
N LEU A 28 -12.55 14.46 27.91
CA LEU A 28 -12.83 13.23 27.18
C LEU A 28 -13.74 13.52 25.99
N LEU A 29 -13.35 13.07 24.79
CA LEU A 29 -14.17 13.13 23.59
C LEU A 29 -15.00 11.84 23.43
N ARG A 30 -16.14 11.95 22.77
CA ARG A 30 -17.11 10.87 22.54
C ARG A 30 -17.12 10.45 21.07
N GLU A 31 -16.94 9.15 20.83
CA GLU A 31 -17.12 8.58 19.50
C GLU A 31 -18.58 8.77 19.02
N GLY A 32 -18.76 9.01 17.72
CA GLY A 32 -20.04 9.31 17.08
C GLY A 32 -20.56 10.74 17.34
N THR A 33 -19.94 11.51 18.23
CA THR A 33 -20.27 12.92 18.50
C THR A 33 -19.11 13.84 18.13
N ASP A 34 -17.96 13.64 18.76
CA ASP A 34 -16.78 14.49 18.59
C ASP A 34 -15.83 13.94 17.51
N TYR A 35 -15.82 12.62 17.32
CA TYR A 35 -15.00 11.92 16.34
C TYR A 35 -15.65 10.60 15.90
N VAL A 36 -15.17 10.03 14.79
CA VAL A 36 -15.45 8.66 14.36
C VAL A 36 -14.14 7.92 14.14
N VAL A 37 -14.18 6.60 14.29
CA VAL A 37 -13.03 5.72 14.08
C VAL A 37 -13.36 4.73 12.99
N ASP A 38 -12.45 4.60 12.03
CA ASP A 38 -12.40 3.42 11.18
C ASP A 38 -11.82 2.27 12.00
N ALA A 39 -12.68 1.37 12.47
CA ALA A 39 -12.29 0.22 13.26
C ALA A 39 -11.39 -0.78 12.50
N VAL A 40 -11.40 -0.73 11.17
CA VAL A 40 -10.54 -1.58 10.34
C VAL A 40 -9.15 -0.99 10.30
N TYR A 41 -8.97 0.26 9.90
CA TYR A 41 -7.63 0.82 9.69
C TYR A 41 -7.11 1.70 10.83
N GLY A 42 -7.87 1.83 11.93
CA GLY A 42 -7.51 2.65 13.08
C GLY A 42 -7.41 4.15 12.77
N THR A 43 -8.11 4.61 11.74
CA THR A 43 -8.10 6.02 11.33
C THR A 43 -9.12 6.80 12.15
N LEU A 44 -8.69 7.90 12.77
CA LEU A 44 -9.57 8.78 13.54
C LEU A 44 -9.93 10.02 12.71
N CYS A 45 -11.21 10.33 12.65
CA CYS A 45 -11.76 11.47 11.93
C CYS A 45 -12.57 12.34 12.89
N LEU A 46 -12.29 13.64 12.92
CA LEU A 46 -13.06 14.58 13.73
C LEU A 46 -14.34 14.96 12.97
N LEU A 47 -15.48 14.98 13.67
CA LEU A 47 -16.78 15.27 13.05
C LEU A 47 -17.03 16.77 12.88
N GLU A 48 -16.39 17.62 13.70
CA GLU A 48 -16.50 19.08 13.59
C GLU A 48 -15.13 19.77 13.69
N GLY A 49 -14.94 20.80 12.86
CA GLY A 49 -13.84 21.75 12.95
C GLY A 49 -13.43 22.32 11.60
N GLU A 50 -13.27 23.63 11.50
CA GLU A 50 -12.42 24.21 10.45
C GLU A 50 -11.04 23.55 10.50
N ALA A 51 -10.32 23.55 9.37
CA ALA A 51 -9.03 22.88 9.15
C ALA A 51 -7.85 23.39 10.02
N SER A 52 -8.14 23.94 11.20
CA SER A 52 -7.19 24.26 12.23
C SER A 52 -6.65 22.97 12.87
N PRO A 53 -5.33 22.85 13.06
CA PRO A 53 -4.73 21.68 13.68
C PRO A 53 -5.27 21.47 15.10
N LEU A 54 -6.01 20.38 15.29
CA LEU A 54 -6.53 19.98 16.60
C LEU A 54 -5.49 19.14 17.33
N ARG A 55 -5.01 19.62 18.48
CA ARG A 55 -4.16 18.81 19.36
C ARG A 55 -5.04 17.94 20.27
N VAL A 56 -4.92 16.63 20.09
CA VAL A 56 -5.55 15.62 20.95
C VAL A 56 -4.48 14.70 21.56
N THR A 57 -4.86 13.99 22.62
CA THR A 57 -4.09 12.89 23.21
C THR A 57 -4.88 11.60 23.03
N LEU A 58 -4.20 10.52 22.63
CA LEU A 58 -4.78 9.21 22.41
C LEU A 58 -4.10 8.20 23.35
N ASP A 59 -4.90 7.46 24.12
CA ASP A 59 -4.46 6.26 24.81
C ASP A 59 -5.17 5.06 24.18
N TYR A 60 -4.42 4.04 23.79
CA TYR A 60 -4.97 2.85 23.15
C TYR A 60 -3.99 1.68 23.24
N ARG A 61 -4.54 0.46 23.11
CA ARG A 61 -3.80 -0.77 22.86
C ARG A 61 -3.78 -1.04 21.36
N TYR A 62 -2.73 -1.72 20.93
CA TYR A 62 -2.59 -2.15 19.54
C TYR A 62 -1.89 -3.49 19.46
N THR A 63 -2.07 -4.14 18.33
CA THR A 63 -1.41 -5.38 17.97
C THR A 63 -0.37 -5.17 16.87
N LEU A 64 0.58 -6.09 16.78
CA LEU A 64 1.64 -6.06 15.78
C LEU A 64 1.60 -7.32 14.93
N LEU A 65 1.85 -7.15 13.63
CA LEU A 65 2.09 -8.26 12.72
C LEU A 65 3.58 -8.56 12.63
N ARG A 66 3.95 -9.80 12.34
CA ARG A 66 5.31 -10.19 11.99
C ARG A 66 5.30 -11.23 10.90
N LEU A 67 6.19 -11.11 9.92
CA LEU A 67 6.45 -12.18 8.95
C LEU A 67 7.76 -12.86 9.30
N ASP A 68 7.72 -14.16 9.54
CA ASP A 68 8.88 -15.02 9.65
C ASP A 68 9.09 -15.76 8.31
N SER A 69 10.27 -16.34 8.07
CA SER A 69 10.54 -17.15 6.88
C SER A 69 11.07 -18.53 7.26
N VAL A 70 10.48 -19.57 6.69
CA VAL A 70 11.06 -20.92 6.69
C VAL A 70 12.10 -20.95 5.59
N VAL A 71 13.36 -21.14 5.99
CA VAL A 71 14.50 -21.18 5.08
C VAL A 71 15.14 -22.56 5.12
N VAL A 72 15.68 -22.97 3.98
CA VAL A 72 16.47 -24.19 3.81
C VAL A 72 17.89 -23.81 3.47
N ASP A 73 18.85 -24.40 4.17
CA ASP A 73 20.25 -24.36 3.77
C ASP A 73 20.42 -25.17 2.48
N ALA A 74 20.93 -24.54 1.42
CA ALA A 74 21.04 -25.17 0.10
C ALA A 74 22.07 -26.30 0.03
N VAL A 75 22.98 -26.38 1.01
CA VAL A 75 24.05 -27.39 1.06
C VAL A 75 23.62 -28.58 1.92
N THR A 76 23.12 -28.31 3.12
CA THR A 76 22.77 -29.36 4.10
C THR A 76 21.33 -29.83 3.95
N GLY A 77 20.46 -29.03 3.34
CA GLY A 77 19.01 -29.26 3.29
C GLY A 77 18.30 -29.00 4.62
N GLU A 78 18.99 -28.44 5.61
CA GLU A 78 18.42 -28.18 6.94
C GLU A 78 17.41 -27.03 6.91
N ARG A 79 16.24 -27.25 7.53
CA ARG A 79 15.19 -26.25 7.68
C ARG A 79 15.31 -25.52 9.01
N HIS A 80 15.22 -24.20 8.97
CA HIS A 80 15.06 -23.41 10.18
C HIS A 80 14.15 -22.19 9.96
N LEU A 81 13.60 -21.67 11.08
CA LEU A 81 12.75 -20.49 11.07
C LEU A 81 13.59 -19.24 11.30
N ARG A 82 13.63 -18.36 10.31
CA ARG A 82 14.23 -17.03 10.42
C ARG A 82 13.14 -16.05 10.88
N ARG A 83 13.29 -15.53 12.09
CA ARG A 83 12.31 -14.61 12.70
C ARG A 83 12.44 -13.20 12.11
N GLY A 84 11.32 -12.60 11.73
CA GLY A 84 11.25 -11.22 11.27
C GLY A 84 11.15 -10.20 12.40
N VAL A 85 10.81 -8.97 12.02
CA VAL A 85 10.58 -7.85 12.94
C VAL A 85 9.07 -7.59 13.02
N SER A 86 8.56 -7.29 14.21
CA SER A 86 7.16 -6.92 14.39
C SER A 86 6.90 -5.49 13.89
N HIS A 87 5.83 -5.31 13.13
CA HIS A 87 5.41 -4.05 12.51
C HIS A 87 3.95 -3.75 12.81
N LEU A 88 3.62 -2.47 12.95
CA LEU A 88 2.23 -2.02 13.11
C LEU A 88 1.50 -2.01 11.77
N THR A 89 2.26 -1.78 10.70
CA THR A 89 1.82 -1.83 9.31
C THR A 89 2.14 -3.21 8.72
N ASN A 90 2.14 -3.33 7.40
CA ASN A 90 2.56 -4.56 6.72
C ASN A 90 4.05 -4.88 7.03
N PRO A 91 4.36 -6.01 7.70
CA PRO A 91 5.74 -6.44 7.91
C PRO A 91 6.37 -6.90 6.59
N HIS A 92 7.70 -6.82 6.51
CA HIS A 92 8.45 -7.46 5.44
C HIS A 92 9.01 -8.81 5.93
N PRO A 93 9.07 -9.83 5.05
CA PRO A 93 9.74 -11.08 5.41
C PRO A 93 11.25 -10.84 5.60
N PRO A 94 11.90 -11.54 6.54
CA PRO A 94 13.35 -11.45 6.71
C PRO A 94 14.07 -11.97 5.46
N LEU A 95 15.19 -11.33 5.13
CA LEU A 95 16.05 -11.78 4.04
C LEU A 95 16.70 -13.13 4.39
N ALA A 96 16.75 -14.03 3.41
CA ALA A 96 17.56 -15.24 3.50
C ALA A 96 19.05 -14.88 3.54
N ALA A 97 19.83 -15.62 4.33
CA ALA A 97 21.28 -15.48 4.33
C ALA A 97 21.90 -16.07 3.04
N ALA A 98 23.18 -15.81 2.83
CA ALA A 98 23.91 -16.42 1.72
C ALA A 98 23.88 -17.96 1.86
N GLY A 99 23.50 -18.64 0.78
CA GLY A 99 23.34 -20.10 0.78
C GLY A 99 21.98 -20.61 1.27
N GLU A 100 21.08 -19.72 1.70
CA GLU A 100 19.72 -20.10 2.09
C GLU A 100 18.70 -19.85 0.98
N VAL A 101 17.67 -20.69 0.95
CA VAL A 101 16.50 -20.55 0.08
C VAL A 101 15.24 -20.46 0.93
N VAL A 102 14.41 -19.45 0.69
CA VAL A 102 13.09 -19.35 1.32
C VAL A 102 12.15 -20.40 0.72
N GLU A 103 11.52 -21.23 1.55
CA GLU A 103 10.44 -22.15 1.14
C GLU A 103 9.05 -21.53 1.37
N ALA A 104 8.86 -20.85 2.49
CA ALA A 104 7.60 -20.25 2.89
C ALA A 104 7.78 -19.07 3.84
N HIS A 105 6.75 -18.24 3.94
CA HIS A 105 6.61 -17.19 4.94
C HIS A 105 5.53 -17.57 5.95
N VAL A 106 5.73 -17.19 7.21
CA VAL A 106 4.80 -17.45 8.30
C VAL A 106 4.34 -16.10 8.84
N LEU A 107 3.06 -15.78 8.67
CA LEU A 107 2.46 -14.59 9.25
C LEU A 107 2.06 -14.89 10.68
N VAL A 108 2.72 -14.20 11.59
CA VAL A 108 2.43 -14.20 13.02
C VAL A 108 1.59 -12.97 13.32
N ASP A 109 0.34 -13.24 13.68
CA ASP A 109 -0.66 -12.28 14.11
C ASP A 109 -1.07 -12.67 15.53
N ASP A 110 -0.91 -11.77 16.49
CA ASP A 110 -1.20 -12.03 17.92
C ASP A 110 -2.71 -12.24 18.20
N ARG A 111 -3.57 -11.97 17.22
CA ARG A 111 -5.01 -12.23 17.28
C ARG A 111 -5.41 -13.57 16.66
N ALA A 112 -4.53 -14.18 15.87
CA ALA A 112 -4.80 -15.45 15.23
C ALA A 112 -4.43 -16.61 16.17
N GLU A 113 -5.30 -17.62 16.26
CA GLU A 113 -5.01 -18.84 17.03
C GLU A 113 -3.86 -19.64 16.41
N GLU A 114 -3.78 -19.62 15.08
CA GLU A 114 -2.74 -20.30 14.30
C GLU A 114 -2.09 -19.34 13.29
N PRO A 115 -0.77 -19.47 13.05
CA PRO A 115 -0.10 -18.64 12.07
C PRO A 115 -0.48 -19.04 10.65
N ALA A 116 -0.69 -18.05 9.78
CA ALA A 116 -0.94 -18.31 8.36
C ALA A 116 0.38 -18.56 7.62
N ILE A 117 0.44 -19.63 6.83
CA ILE A 117 1.62 -20.00 6.05
C ILE A 117 1.39 -19.66 4.58
N TYR A 118 2.29 -18.86 4.01
CA TYR A 118 2.28 -18.47 2.61
C TYR A 118 3.47 -19.11 1.91
N PRO A 119 3.27 -19.93 0.85
CA PRO A 119 4.40 -20.49 0.11
C PRO A 119 5.22 -19.35 -0.51
N ARG A 120 6.54 -19.56 -0.65
CA ARG A 120 7.36 -18.63 -1.45
C ARG A 120 6.70 -18.47 -2.81
N ARG A 121 6.43 -17.23 -3.19
CA ARG A 121 6.01 -16.93 -4.55
C ARG A 121 7.18 -17.34 -5.46
N GLY A 122 6.93 -18.30 -6.33
CA GLY A 122 7.89 -18.67 -7.38
C GLY A 122 8.26 -17.44 -8.22
N ASP A 123 9.35 -17.56 -8.97
CA ASP A 123 9.75 -16.48 -9.87
C ASP A 123 8.59 -16.17 -10.81
N ALA A 124 8.32 -14.89 -11.02
CA ALA A 124 7.21 -14.46 -11.87
C ALA A 124 7.44 -15.00 -13.28
N THR A 125 6.70 -16.03 -13.66
CA THR A 125 6.65 -16.48 -15.04
C THR A 125 5.69 -15.56 -15.79
N THR A 126 6.21 -14.78 -16.74
CA THR A 126 5.35 -14.13 -17.72
C THR A 126 4.95 -15.19 -18.72
N ASP A 127 3.69 -15.64 -18.67
CA ASP A 127 3.13 -16.38 -19.78
C ASP A 127 2.85 -15.41 -20.93
N ASP A 128 3.86 -15.24 -21.78
CA ASP A 128 3.82 -14.37 -22.94
C ASP A 128 2.69 -14.75 -23.92
N ALA A 129 2.21 -16.00 -23.89
CA ALA A 129 1.07 -16.42 -24.71
C ALA A 129 -0.24 -15.91 -24.11
N VAL A 130 -0.41 -15.97 -22.79
CA VAL A 130 -1.58 -15.39 -22.09
C VAL A 130 -1.61 -13.87 -22.27
N PHE A 131 -0.47 -13.19 -22.19
CA PHE A 131 -0.40 -11.75 -22.41
C PHE A 131 -0.80 -11.37 -23.84
N ARG A 132 -0.24 -12.05 -24.85
CA ARG A 132 -0.59 -11.84 -26.27
C ARG A 132 -2.05 -12.15 -26.58
N GLY A 133 -2.63 -13.15 -25.94
CA GLY A 133 -4.04 -13.53 -26.15
C GLY A 133 -5.04 -12.54 -25.54
N ARG A 134 -4.73 -11.95 -24.38
CA ARG A 134 -5.65 -11.04 -23.66
C ARG A 134 -5.55 -9.59 -24.10
N LEU A 135 -4.36 -9.14 -24.52
CA LEU A 135 -4.11 -7.77 -24.97
C LEU A 135 -3.42 -7.76 -26.34
N PRO A 136 -4.02 -8.38 -27.38
CA PRO A 136 -3.35 -8.61 -28.66
C PRO A 136 -2.89 -7.31 -29.33
N GLU A 137 -3.70 -6.25 -29.22
CA GLU A 137 -3.35 -4.94 -29.79
C GLU A 137 -2.20 -4.27 -29.02
N ALA A 138 -2.20 -4.36 -27.68
CA ALA A 138 -1.10 -3.82 -26.89
C ALA A 138 0.20 -4.58 -27.16
N ALA A 139 0.13 -5.92 -27.25
CA ALA A 139 1.28 -6.75 -27.59
C ALA A 139 1.83 -6.44 -28.99
N ARG A 140 0.94 -6.25 -29.98
CA ARG A 140 1.34 -5.82 -31.32
C ARG A 140 2.07 -4.47 -31.29
N ARG A 141 1.52 -3.47 -30.60
CA ARG A 141 2.14 -2.14 -30.47
C ARG A 141 3.48 -2.18 -29.76
N LEU A 142 3.59 -2.98 -28.69
CA LEU A 142 4.84 -3.21 -27.98
C LEU A 142 5.92 -3.84 -28.88
N ALA A 143 5.52 -4.77 -29.76
CA ALA A 143 6.42 -5.43 -30.70
C ALA A 143 6.83 -4.52 -31.87
N SER A 144 5.94 -3.65 -32.35
CA SER A 144 6.22 -2.73 -33.45
C SER A 144 6.87 -1.41 -33.03
N GLY A 145 7.04 -1.17 -31.72
CA GLY A 145 7.56 0.11 -31.21
C GLY A 145 6.57 1.26 -31.35
N GLU A 146 5.28 0.97 -31.47
CA GLU A 146 4.23 1.99 -31.57
C GLU A 146 3.95 2.67 -30.23
N HIS A 147 3.28 3.81 -30.30
CA HIS A 147 2.82 4.57 -29.12
C HIS A 147 1.88 3.73 -28.24
N LEU A 148 2.14 3.70 -26.93
CA LEU A 148 1.30 3.02 -25.95
C LEU A 148 0.94 3.95 -24.80
N ARG A 149 -0.36 4.18 -24.62
CA ARG A 149 -0.90 4.88 -23.45
C ARG A 149 -1.29 3.86 -22.40
N VAL A 150 -0.80 4.03 -21.17
CA VAL A 150 -1.11 3.16 -20.05
C VAL A 150 -1.82 3.98 -18.98
N LEU A 151 -3.07 3.60 -18.71
CA LEU A 151 -3.88 4.17 -17.65
C LEU A 151 -3.88 3.23 -16.45
N PHE A 152 -3.52 3.75 -15.28
CA PHE A 152 -3.63 3.05 -14.02
C PHE A 152 -4.87 3.57 -13.28
N LEU A 153 -5.82 2.69 -13.01
CA LEU A 153 -7.02 2.99 -12.24
C LEU A 153 -6.94 2.21 -10.92
N GLY A 154 -7.04 2.89 -9.80
CA GLY A 154 -7.00 2.22 -8.51
C GLY A 154 -7.23 3.16 -7.33
N ASP A 155 -6.65 2.80 -6.20
CA ASP A 155 -6.80 3.48 -4.91
C ASP A 155 -5.56 4.35 -4.60
N SER A 156 -5.36 4.64 -3.31
CA SER A 156 -4.22 5.39 -2.81
C SER A 156 -2.86 4.80 -3.21
N ILE A 157 -2.74 3.49 -3.44
CA ILE A 157 -1.48 2.87 -3.89
C ILE A 157 -1.17 3.28 -5.33
N THR A 158 -2.20 3.37 -6.18
CA THR A 158 -2.05 3.84 -7.56
C THR A 158 -1.66 5.33 -7.61
N GLU A 159 -2.20 6.13 -6.69
CA GLU A 159 -1.78 7.52 -6.44
C GLU A 159 -0.38 7.64 -5.81
N GLY A 160 0.24 6.54 -5.38
CA GLY A 160 1.60 6.52 -4.84
C GLY A 160 1.68 6.77 -3.32
N GLY A 161 0.60 6.50 -2.58
CA GLY A 161 0.50 6.76 -1.13
C GLY A 161 1.59 6.09 -0.28
N ASP A 162 2.13 4.96 -0.72
CA ASP A 162 3.19 4.21 -0.02
C ASP A 162 4.58 4.40 -0.64
N ALA A 163 4.72 5.28 -1.64
CA ALA A 163 5.99 5.50 -2.31
C ALA A 163 6.84 6.54 -1.56
N SER A 164 8.15 6.28 -1.46
CA SER A 164 9.08 7.25 -0.86
C SER A 164 9.29 8.48 -1.74
N THR A 165 9.13 8.31 -3.06
CA THR A 165 9.20 9.33 -4.09
C THR A 165 8.19 9.04 -5.19
N ASP A 166 7.86 10.02 -6.03
CA ASP A 166 6.98 9.79 -7.19
C ASP A 166 7.61 8.80 -8.20
N GLU A 167 8.94 8.74 -8.27
CA GLU A 167 9.70 7.81 -9.10
C GLU A 167 9.62 6.35 -8.59
N ASP A 168 9.39 6.17 -7.29
CA ASP A 168 9.19 4.88 -6.64
C ASP A 168 7.72 4.44 -6.64
N ALA A 169 6.79 5.32 -7.05
CA ALA A 169 5.39 4.98 -7.15
C ALA A 169 5.18 3.85 -8.17
N PHE A 170 4.22 2.97 -7.88
CA PHE A 170 3.90 1.81 -8.71
C PHE A 170 3.79 2.15 -10.21
N ARG A 171 3.11 3.25 -10.52
CA ARG A 171 2.93 3.76 -11.90
C ARG A 171 4.25 4.10 -12.59
N ALA A 172 5.20 4.71 -11.86
CA ALA A 172 6.50 5.10 -12.39
C ALA A 172 7.41 3.88 -12.57
N VAL A 173 7.41 2.96 -11.59
CA VAL A 173 8.12 1.68 -11.68
C VAL A 173 7.62 0.85 -12.87
N ALA A 174 6.30 0.71 -13.03
CA ALA A 174 5.70 -0.01 -14.16
C ALA A 174 6.09 0.60 -15.51
N ALA A 175 6.01 1.94 -15.63
CA ALA A 175 6.42 2.63 -16.85
C ALA A 175 7.91 2.47 -17.15
N ARG A 176 8.77 2.54 -16.12
CA ARG A 176 10.21 2.28 -16.25
C ARG A 176 10.48 0.87 -16.77
N LEU A 177 9.84 -0.14 -16.17
CA LEU A 177 9.99 -1.54 -16.60
C LEU A 177 9.52 -1.75 -18.05
N LEU A 178 8.42 -1.10 -18.47
CA LEU A 178 7.93 -1.16 -19.85
C LEU A 178 8.94 -0.55 -20.82
N ARG A 179 9.49 0.63 -20.53
CA ARG A 179 10.51 1.28 -21.38
C ARG A 179 11.80 0.48 -21.44
N THR A 180 12.24 -0.12 -20.33
CA THR A 180 13.44 -0.98 -20.31
C THR A 180 13.27 -2.20 -21.21
N ARG A 181 12.09 -2.82 -21.21
CA ARG A 181 11.81 -4.00 -22.06
C ARG A 181 11.51 -3.63 -23.52
N HIS A 182 10.99 -2.45 -23.77
CA HIS A 182 10.59 -1.98 -25.09
C HIS A 182 11.11 -0.55 -25.34
N PRO A 183 12.40 -0.37 -25.66
CA PRO A 183 13.01 0.96 -25.71
C PRO A 183 12.42 1.89 -26.78
N GLY A 184 11.77 1.33 -27.81
CA GLY A 184 11.17 2.08 -28.91
C GLY A 184 9.77 2.65 -28.62
N ILE A 185 9.15 2.30 -27.49
CA ILE A 185 7.78 2.75 -27.20
C ILE A 185 7.79 4.07 -26.42
N GLU A 186 6.85 4.93 -26.76
CA GLU A 186 6.54 6.11 -25.95
C GLU A 186 5.45 5.76 -24.94
N VAL A 187 5.79 5.75 -23.64
CA VAL A 187 4.85 5.42 -22.54
C VAL A 187 4.32 6.70 -21.90
N HIS A 188 3.00 6.87 -21.95
CA HIS A 188 2.26 7.90 -21.20
C HIS A 188 1.54 7.27 -20.03
N VAL A 189 1.72 7.85 -18.85
CA VAL A 189 1.13 7.38 -17.60
C VAL A 189 0.07 8.38 -17.16
N ALA A 190 -1.15 7.89 -16.97
CA ALA A 190 -2.17 8.60 -16.22
C ALA A 190 -2.59 7.72 -15.03
N ALA A 191 -2.86 8.35 -13.90
CA ALA A 191 -3.36 7.70 -12.70
C ALA A 191 -4.59 8.44 -12.19
N THR A 192 -5.58 7.69 -11.72
CA THR A 192 -6.64 8.23 -10.86
C THR A 192 -6.87 7.27 -9.72
N GLY A 193 -6.78 7.78 -8.50
CA GLY A 193 -7.22 7.07 -7.32
C GLY A 193 -7.70 8.01 -6.22
N ASP A 194 -8.58 7.48 -5.38
CA ASP A 194 -9.04 8.18 -4.20
C ASP A 194 -8.05 7.94 -3.05
N ARG A 195 -7.53 9.03 -2.47
CA ARG A 195 -6.89 8.93 -1.15
C ARG A 195 -7.95 8.53 -0.14
N ALA A 196 -7.57 7.67 0.82
CA ALA A 196 -8.42 7.32 1.95
C ALA A 196 -8.96 8.62 2.59
N ARG A 197 -10.27 8.83 2.47
CA ARG A 197 -11.02 9.93 3.09
C ARG A 197 -11.99 9.31 4.07
N CYS A 198 -12.26 10.01 5.16
CA CYS A 198 -13.32 9.65 6.09
C CYS A 198 -14.64 9.51 5.30
N SER A 199 -15.24 8.31 5.36
CA SER A 199 -16.50 7.95 4.73
C SER A 199 -17.66 8.71 5.39
N GLY A 200 -17.79 9.98 5.03
CA GLY A 200 -18.75 10.92 5.61
C GLY A 200 -18.59 12.35 5.10
N SER A 201 -17.46 12.69 4.46
CA SER A 201 -17.31 13.95 3.74
C SER A 201 -18.08 13.91 2.42
N ALA A 202 -19.09 14.77 2.27
CA ALA A 202 -19.84 14.94 1.03
C ALA A 202 -18.86 15.29 -0.13
N PRO A 203 -19.12 14.84 -1.37
CA PRO A 203 -18.24 15.13 -2.49
C PRO A 203 -18.28 16.64 -2.81
N THR A 204 -17.29 17.39 -2.33
CA THR A 204 -17.01 18.73 -2.84
C THR A 204 -16.38 18.62 -4.23
N THR A 205 -17.26 18.57 -5.22
CA THR A 205 -17.10 19.04 -6.61
C THR A 205 -15.69 19.40 -7.10
N ARG A 206 -15.09 18.43 -7.83
CA ARG A 206 -14.37 18.50 -9.12
C ARG A 206 -13.05 17.73 -9.08
N PRO A 207 -12.78 16.85 -10.05
CA PRO A 207 -11.44 16.30 -10.24
C PRO A 207 -10.52 17.45 -10.67
N ALA A 208 -9.43 17.65 -9.91
CA ALA A 208 -8.32 18.46 -10.36
C ALA A 208 -7.65 17.74 -11.54
N ILE A 209 -8.12 18.02 -12.75
CA ILE A 209 -7.41 17.66 -13.98
C ILE A 209 -6.19 18.59 -14.05
N GLY A 210 -5.09 18.16 -13.45
CA GLY A 210 -3.77 18.78 -13.61
C GLY A 210 -3.26 18.55 -15.04
N GLY A 211 -3.67 19.41 -15.96
CA GLY A 211 -3.18 19.45 -17.32
C GLY A 211 -3.40 20.84 -17.90
N GLY A 212 -2.33 21.61 -18.05
CA GLY A 212 -2.38 22.94 -18.65
C GLY A 212 -2.82 22.88 -20.11
N TRP A 213 -4.03 23.35 -20.41
CA TRP A 213 -4.48 23.61 -21.77
C TRP A 213 -4.83 25.09 -21.91
N LYS A 214 -4.06 25.82 -22.72
CA LYS A 214 -4.34 27.20 -23.12
C LYS A 214 -5.66 27.24 -23.91
N ARG A 215 -6.67 27.94 -23.40
CA ARG A 215 -7.88 28.29 -24.17
C ARG A 215 -7.69 29.67 -24.80
N ARG A 216 -7.85 29.77 -26.13
CA ARG A 216 -8.06 31.06 -26.81
C ARG A 216 -9.54 31.45 -26.71
N PRO A 217 -9.87 32.75 -26.62
CA PRO A 217 -11.25 33.20 -26.61
C PRO A 217 -11.85 33.09 -28.01
N ARG A 218 -13.13 32.74 -28.08
CA ARG A 218 -13.96 32.96 -29.27
C ARG A 218 -14.60 34.34 -29.15
N THR A 219 -14.48 35.11 -30.22
CA THR A 219 -15.26 36.31 -30.55
C THR A 219 -16.75 36.05 -30.49
#